data_AF-A0A6A6N5H3-F1
#
_entry.id   AF-A0A6A6N5H3-F1
#
_cell.length_a   1.000
_cell.length_b   1.000
_cell.length_c   1.000
_cell.angle_alpha   90.00
_cell.angle_beta   90.00
_cell.angle_gamma   90.00
#
_symmetry.space_group_name_H-M   'P 1'
#
loop_
_entity.id
_entity.type
_entity.pdbx_description
1 polymer ?
#
loop_
_entity_poly.entity_id
_entity_poly.type
_entity_poly.pdbx_seq_one_letter_code
_entity_poly.pdbx_strand_id
1 'polypeptide(L)'
;MVAKDMGVSKRSGGLGELRDLNKLGGNLEIMNLRYVKNPASEFEAANLKEKQRLQSLTLSWKLGSRYDNNSDGGPDDVENDEEMSLEELRPHINLKWLIVFWQEVIGGHTEDEDFGVTIYLFLFFDFPSQLKILQIENIEDLEFLPEELLTNLTSLHRLYIRYCSRITKVSSALRHLTSLEKLVFLACEELDLSDSKDHSDMRWQYLRSLRELQLIN
;
A
#
# COMPACT_ATOMS: atom_id res chain seq x y z
N MET A 1 -22.21 46.37 22.54
CA MET A 1 -21.20 45.39 22.96
C MET A 1 -20.87 44.54 21.73
N VAL A 2 -19.71 44.76 21.12
CA VAL A 2 -19.27 44.00 19.93
C VAL A 2 -18.49 42.79 20.45
N ALA A 3 -19.09 41.60 20.41
CA ALA A 3 -18.35 40.37 20.59
C ALA A 3 -17.68 40.06 19.25
N LYS A 4 -16.39 40.38 19.19
CA LYS A 4 -15.48 40.02 18.12
C LYS A 4 -15.05 38.59 18.40
N ASP A 5 -15.72 37.61 17.79
CA ASP A 5 -15.32 36.23 17.97
C ASP A 5 -14.04 35.98 17.15
N MET A 6 -12.99 35.60 17.88
CA MET A 6 -11.65 35.33 17.36
C MET A 6 -11.61 33.86 16.97
N GLY A 7 -11.19 33.61 15.74
CA GLY A 7 -11.24 32.28 15.14
C GLY A 7 -10.46 31.21 15.88
N VAL A 8 -10.94 29.98 15.71
CA VAL A 8 -10.07 28.83 15.46
C VAL A 8 -10.60 28.18 14.19
N SER A 9 -10.00 28.51 13.04
CA SER A 9 -10.23 27.73 11.83
C SER A 9 -9.54 26.39 12.05
N LYS A 10 -10.28 25.40 12.58
CA LYS A 10 -9.91 23.97 12.49
C LYS A 10 -10.04 23.55 11.02
N ARG A 11 -9.16 24.08 10.15
CA ARG A 11 -8.87 23.47 8.87
C ARG A 11 -7.76 22.47 9.13
N SER A 12 -8.12 21.30 9.64
CA SER A 12 -7.28 20.13 9.41
C SER A 12 -7.18 19.99 7.89
N GLY A 13 -6.00 20.21 7.33
CA GLY A 13 -5.78 20.10 5.90
C GLY A 13 -6.14 18.70 5.43
N GLY A 14 -6.95 18.62 4.37
CA GLY A 14 -7.33 17.36 3.71
C GLY A 14 -6.35 17.01 2.58
N LEU A 15 -6.50 15.81 2.01
CA LEU A 15 -5.75 15.39 0.83
C LEU A 15 -6.04 16.28 -0.38
N GLY A 16 -7.17 16.98 -0.39
CA GLY A 16 -7.49 18.00 -1.40
C GLY A 16 -6.46 19.13 -1.53
N GLU A 17 -5.59 19.36 -0.53
CA GLU A 17 -4.48 20.32 -0.67
C GLU A 17 -3.44 19.88 -1.71
N LEU A 18 -3.38 18.58 -2.03
CA LEU A 18 -2.48 18.03 -3.05
C LEU A 18 -2.98 18.28 -4.47
N ARG A 19 -4.23 18.70 -4.65
CA ARG A 19 -4.92 18.79 -5.95
C ARG A 19 -4.13 19.55 -7.01
N ASP A 20 -3.56 20.69 -6.63
CA ASP A 20 -2.89 21.61 -7.56
C ASP A 20 -1.36 21.40 -7.62
N LEU A 21 -0.82 20.45 -6.85
CA LEU A 21 0.61 20.13 -6.79
C LEU A 21 1.09 19.24 -7.95
N ASN A 22 0.62 19.48 -9.18
CA ASN A 22 0.94 18.64 -10.34
C ASN A 22 2.41 18.74 -10.80
N LYS A 23 3.13 19.77 -10.32
CA LYS A 23 4.58 19.91 -10.53
C LYS A 23 5.41 19.15 -9.50
N LEU A 24 4.79 18.56 -8.48
CA LEU A 24 5.47 17.76 -7.46
C LEU A 24 6.21 16.61 -8.15
N GLY A 25 7.51 16.53 -7.88
CA GLY A 25 8.37 15.45 -8.34
C GLY A 25 9.18 14.87 -7.20
N GLY A 26 9.88 13.77 -7.47
CA GLY A 26 10.60 13.04 -6.43
C GLY A 26 9.62 12.19 -5.61
N ASN A 27 9.48 12.50 -4.32
CA ASN A 27 8.82 11.62 -3.35
C ASN A 27 7.58 12.28 -2.73
N LEU A 28 6.53 11.49 -2.54
CA LEU A 28 5.32 11.85 -1.79
C LEU A 28 5.00 10.72 -0.81
N GLU A 29 4.73 11.09 0.43
CA GLU A 29 4.31 10.16 1.47
C GLU A 29 2.96 10.62 2.01
N ILE A 30 1.98 9.73 1.99
CA ILE A 30 0.65 9.96 2.54
C ILE A 30 0.43 8.96 3.67
N MET A 31 0.28 9.48 4.88
CA MET A 31 0.21 8.70 6.10
C MET A 31 -1.20 8.76 6.70
N ASN A 32 -1.50 7.84 7.60
CA ASN A 32 -2.75 7.81 8.36
C ASN A 32 -4.01 7.73 7.47
N LEU A 33 -3.90 7.06 6.31
CA LEU A 33 -4.98 6.93 5.35
C LEU A 33 -6.24 6.25 5.92
N ARG A 34 -6.10 5.48 7.01
CA ARG A 34 -7.20 4.88 7.78
C ARG A 34 -8.17 5.91 8.41
N TYR A 35 -7.73 7.15 8.62
CA TYR A 35 -8.53 8.19 9.27
C TYR A 35 -9.06 9.26 8.31
N VAL A 36 -8.91 9.05 7.01
CA VAL A 36 -9.41 9.99 6.01
C VAL A 36 -10.94 9.92 6.03
N LYS A 37 -11.57 11.05 6.36
CA LYS A 37 -13.02 11.21 6.29
C LYS A 37 -13.45 11.36 4.84
N ASN A 38 -14.51 10.68 4.41
CA ASN A 38 -14.97 10.66 3.02
C ASN A 38 -13.84 10.25 2.04
N PRO A 39 -13.26 9.04 2.20
CA PRO A 39 -12.04 8.60 1.52
C PRO A 39 -12.12 8.73 0.01
N ALA A 40 -13.25 8.33 -0.60
CA ALA A 40 -13.44 8.45 -2.04
C ALA A 40 -13.22 9.89 -2.53
N SER A 41 -13.82 10.88 -1.86
CA SER A 41 -13.69 12.29 -2.25
C SER A 41 -12.29 12.84 -1.99
N GLU A 42 -11.66 12.49 -0.87
CA GLU A 42 -10.33 12.97 -0.51
C GLU A 42 -9.24 12.34 -1.41
N PHE A 43 -9.37 11.07 -1.75
CA PHE A 43 -8.48 10.38 -2.69
C PHE A 43 -8.59 10.94 -4.10
N GLU A 44 -9.81 11.18 -4.58
CA GLU A 44 -10.03 11.86 -5.86
C GLU A 44 -9.41 13.26 -5.85
N ALA A 45 -9.62 14.02 -4.77
CA ALA A 45 -9.07 15.36 -4.63
C ALA A 45 -7.54 15.36 -4.56
N ALA A 46 -6.92 14.31 -4.02
CA ALA A 46 -5.47 14.14 -4.00
C ALA A 46 -4.86 14.11 -5.41
N ASN A 47 -5.63 13.63 -6.41
CA ASN A 47 -5.31 13.66 -7.83
C ASN A 47 -3.87 13.17 -8.14
N LEU A 48 -3.54 11.94 -7.69
CA LEU A 48 -2.21 11.35 -7.85
C LEU A 48 -1.87 11.05 -9.32
N LYS A 49 -2.88 10.78 -10.13
CA LYS A 49 -2.76 10.54 -11.58
C LYS A 49 -2.22 11.74 -12.35
N GLU A 50 -2.37 12.99 -11.90
CA GLU A 50 -1.83 14.16 -12.62
C GLU A 50 -0.39 14.52 -12.21
N LYS A 51 0.20 13.82 -11.23
CA LYS A 51 1.54 14.11 -10.69
C LYS A 51 2.63 13.46 -11.53
N GLN A 52 2.78 13.89 -12.77
CA GLN A 52 3.62 13.24 -13.79
C GLN A 52 5.12 13.14 -13.45
N ARG A 53 5.61 14.02 -12.58
CA ARG A 53 7.01 14.10 -12.15
C ARG A 53 7.29 13.28 -10.89
N LEU A 54 6.26 12.76 -10.23
CA LEU A 54 6.40 11.95 -9.04
C LEU A 54 7.07 10.62 -9.40
N GLN A 55 8.10 10.27 -8.63
CA GLN A 55 8.90 9.07 -8.85
C GLN A 55 8.69 8.03 -7.73
N SER A 56 8.43 8.48 -6.51
CA SER A 56 8.21 7.64 -5.34
C SER A 56 6.93 8.03 -4.63
N LEU A 57 6.13 7.03 -4.27
CA LEU A 57 4.92 7.18 -3.49
C LEU A 57 4.97 6.19 -2.32
N THR A 58 4.70 6.69 -1.12
CA THR A 58 4.46 5.89 0.07
C THR A 58 3.03 6.12 0.52
N LEU A 59 2.26 5.05 0.67
CA LEU A 59 0.91 5.08 1.22
C LEU A 59 0.91 4.27 2.51
N SER A 60 0.52 4.92 3.62
CA SER A 60 0.49 4.32 4.95
C SER A 60 -0.88 4.45 5.58
N TRP A 61 -1.39 3.31 6.02
CA TRP A 61 -2.60 3.20 6.83
C TRP A 61 -2.20 2.73 8.22
N LYS A 62 -1.92 3.72 9.07
CA LYS A 62 -1.55 3.49 10.46
C LYS A 62 -2.75 3.77 11.36
N LEU A 63 -2.99 2.92 12.35
CA LEU A 63 -3.82 3.26 13.51
C LEU A 63 -3.02 4.21 14.41
N GLY A 64 -3.55 5.40 14.67
CA GLY A 64 -3.01 6.36 15.61
C GLY A 64 -2.87 5.69 16.96
N SER A 65 -1.68 5.77 17.55
CA SER A 65 -1.48 5.22 18.89
C SER A 65 -2.41 5.96 19.85
N ARG A 66 -3.30 5.23 20.53
CA ARG A 66 -4.05 5.70 21.71
C ARG A 66 -3.15 6.12 22.89
N TYR A 67 -1.83 6.19 22.70
CA TYR A 67 -0.83 6.49 23.73
C TYR A 67 -0.16 7.85 23.57
N ASP A 68 -0.70 8.77 22.77
CA ASP A 68 -0.37 10.18 22.94
C ASP A 68 -1.14 10.72 24.15
N ASN A 69 -0.63 10.37 25.34
CA ASN A 69 -1.10 10.81 26.66
C ASN A 69 -0.85 12.31 26.88
N ASN A 70 -1.30 13.18 25.98
CA ASN A 70 -1.38 14.63 26.18
C ASN A 70 -2.23 15.27 25.07
N SER A 71 -3.55 15.09 25.12
CA SER A 71 -4.53 16.09 24.64
C SER A 71 -5.93 15.69 25.09
N ASP A 72 -6.47 16.49 26.01
CA ASP A 72 -7.89 16.59 26.34
C ASP A 72 -8.67 16.93 25.06
N GLY A 73 -9.45 15.96 24.56
CA GLY A 73 -10.22 16.04 23.32
C GLY A 73 -9.62 15.26 22.15
N GLY A 74 -9.68 13.92 22.21
CA GLY A 74 -9.57 13.10 21.01
C GLY A 74 -10.63 13.53 19.99
N PRO A 75 -10.32 13.60 18.68
CA PRO A 75 -11.33 13.88 17.68
C PRO A 75 -12.38 12.77 17.78
N ASP A 76 -13.66 13.15 17.86
CA ASP A 76 -14.79 12.22 17.88
C ASP A 76 -14.48 10.99 17.02
N ASP A 77 -14.40 9.83 17.68
CA ASP A 77 -14.14 8.50 17.13
C ASP A 77 -15.31 8.08 16.23
N VAL A 78 -15.54 8.83 15.16
CA VAL A 78 -16.40 8.39 14.07
C VAL A 78 -15.48 7.57 13.17
N GLU A 79 -15.42 6.28 13.47
CA GLU A 79 -14.99 5.29 12.49
C GLU A 79 -15.78 5.55 11.20
N ASN A 80 -15.05 5.58 10.08
CA ASN A 80 -15.68 5.86 8.80
C ASN A 80 -16.36 4.58 8.33
N ASP A 81 -17.69 4.53 8.46
CA ASP A 81 -18.53 3.43 7.98
C ASP A 81 -18.57 3.30 6.45
N GLU A 82 -17.96 4.25 5.71
CA GLU A 82 -17.92 4.21 4.24
C GLU A 82 -16.87 3.22 3.73
N GLU A 83 -17.29 2.38 2.79
CA GLU A 83 -16.45 1.48 2.01
C GLU A 83 -15.27 2.25 1.37
N MET A 84 -14.05 1.88 1.73
CA MET A 84 -12.84 2.56 1.24
C MET A 84 -12.53 2.15 -0.20
N SER A 85 -13.14 2.77 -1.21
CA SER A 85 -12.65 2.60 -2.58
C SER A 85 -11.30 3.30 -2.75
N LEU A 86 -10.24 2.52 -2.94
CA LEU A 86 -8.90 3.04 -3.22
C LEU A 86 -8.69 3.35 -4.71
N GLU A 87 -9.69 3.15 -5.57
CA GLU A 87 -9.58 3.36 -7.03
C GLU A 87 -9.16 4.79 -7.40
N GLU A 88 -9.41 5.77 -6.54
CA GLU A 88 -9.02 7.16 -6.81
C GLU A 88 -7.58 7.50 -6.39
N LEU A 89 -6.88 6.60 -5.68
CA LEU A 89 -5.46 6.73 -5.31
C LEU A 89 -4.48 6.26 -6.40
N ARG A 90 -4.96 6.00 -7.63
CA ARG A 90 -4.11 5.53 -8.73
C ARG A 90 -2.95 6.51 -8.98
N PRO A 91 -1.69 6.08 -8.84
CA PRO A 91 -0.55 6.93 -9.15
C PRO A 91 -0.39 7.13 -10.65
N HIS A 92 0.29 8.20 -11.05
CA HIS A 92 0.65 8.40 -12.46
C HIS A 92 1.58 7.28 -12.99
N ILE A 93 1.45 6.96 -14.29
CA ILE A 93 2.16 5.84 -14.96
C ILE A 93 3.71 5.92 -14.92
N ASN A 94 4.27 7.07 -14.56
CA ASN A 94 5.72 7.28 -14.49
C ASN A 94 6.33 6.88 -13.15
N LEU A 95 5.52 6.49 -12.15
CA LEU A 95 6.01 6.12 -10.83
C LEU A 95 7.03 4.97 -10.93
N LYS A 96 8.12 5.08 -10.15
CA LYS A 96 9.22 4.10 -10.13
C LYS A 96 9.25 3.30 -8.85
N TRP A 97 8.84 3.91 -7.74
CA TRP A 97 8.87 3.32 -6.42
C TRP A 97 7.50 3.45 -5.77
N LEU A 98 6.98 2.32 -5.29
CA LEU A 98 5.79 2.30 -4.46
C LEU A 98 6.05 1.55 -3.16
N ILE A 99 5.67 2.16 -2.05
CA ILE A 99 5.57 1.51 -0.74
C ILE A 99 4.11 1.57 -0.30
N VAL A 100 3.57 0.41 0.05
CA VAL A 100 2.28 0.27 0.71
C VAL A 100 2.55 -0.35 2.07
N PHE A 101 2.18 0.38 3.13
CA PHE A 101 2.44 0.00 4.51
C PHE A 101 1.14 0.03 5.32
N TRP A 102 0.89 -1.04 6.06
CA TRP A 102 -0.19 -1.11 7.03
C TRP A 102 0.37 -1.18 8.46
N GLN A 103 -0.41 -0.82 9.47
CA GLN A 103 -0.04 -1.08 10.86
C GLN A 103 -1.29 -1.46 11.65
N GLU A 104 -1.40 -2.75 11.96
CA GLU A 104 -2.34 -3.23 12.96
C GLU A 104 -1.76 -3.08 14.37
N VAL A 105 -2.66 -2.94 15.34
CA VAL A 105 -2.27 -2.97 16.74
C VAL A 105 -2.19 -4.42 17.17
N ILE A 106 -0.98 -4.82 17.57
CA ILE A 106 -0.74 -6.08 18.26
C ILE A 106 -1.68 -6.14 19.48
N GLY A 107 -2.67 -7.03 19.45
CA GLY A 107 -3.56 -7.33 20.59
C GLY A 107 -5.00 -6.80 20.49
N GLY A 108 -5.44 -6.27 19.34
CA GLY A 108 -6.85 -6.01 19.09
C GLY A 108 -7.39 -7.00 18.06
N HIS A 109 -8.32 -7.88 18.46
CA HIS A 109 -9.19 -8.54 17.48
C HIS A 109 -10.07 -7.44 16.86
N THR A 110 -9.72 -6.94 15.69
CA THR A 110 -10.67 -6.18 14.88
C THR A 110 -11.38 -7.19 13.99
N GLU A 111 -12.69 -7.30 14.15
CA GLU A 111 -13.58 -8.17 13.36
C GLU A 111 -13.75 -7.69 11.89
N ASP A 112 -12.93 -6.74 11.44
CA ASP A 112 -12.97 -6.19 10.09
C ASP A 112 -12.16 -7.04 9.12
N GLU A 113 -12.62 -8.27 8.86
CA GLU A 113 -12.05 -9.21 7.87
C GLU A 113 -12.06 -8.65 6.42
N ASP A 114 -12.73 -7.52 6.16
CA ASP A 114 -12.99 -6.98 4.82
C ASP A 114 -11.93 -5.96 4.33
N PHE A 115 -11.10 -5.41 5.22
CA PHE A 115 -10.13 -4.38 4.83
C PHE A 115 -8.94 -4.93 4.04
N GLY A 116 -8.48 -6.14 4.35
CA GLY A 116 -7.48 -6.84 3.54
C GLY A 116 -7.95 -6.98 2.09
N VAL A 117 -9.23 -7.36 1.89
CA VAL A 117 -9.88 -7.53 0.57
C VAL A 117 -9.91 -6.23 -0.23
N THR A 118 -10.13 -5.10 0.43
CA THR A 118 -10.19 -3.79 -0.23
C THR A 118 -8.83 -3.37 -0.80
N ILE A 119 -7.73 -3.62 -0.07
CA ILE A 119 -6.38 -3.39 -0.57
C ILE A 119 -6.04 -4.39 -1.68
N TYR A 120 -6.44 -5.65 -1.52
CA TYR A 120 -6.32 -6.65 -2.58
C TYR A 120 -6.90 -6.18 -3.91
N LEU A 121 -8.10 -5.60 -3.88
CA LEU A 121 -8.76 -5.03 -5.06
C LEU A 121 -8.03 -3.79 -5.58
N PHE A 122 -7.50 -2.93 -4.70
CA PHE A 122 -6.65 -1.80 -5.11
C PHE A 122 -5.37 -2.23 -5.83
N LEU A 123 -4.69 -3.25 -5.30
CA LEU A 123 -3.51 -3.80 -5.95
C LEU A 123 -3.86 -4.44 -7.30
N PHE A 124 -5.12 -4.84 -7.52
CA PHE A 124 -5.56 -5.61 -8.68
C PHE A 124 -5.61 -4.82 -9.99
N PHE A 125 -5.89 -3.50 -9.97
CA PHE A 125 -6.33 -2.81 -11.19
C PHE A 125 -5.38 -1.77 -11.82
N ASP A 126 -4.35 -1.25 -11.12
CA ASP A 126 -3.78 0.04 -11.59
C ASP A 126 -2.29 0.31 -11.44
N PHE A 127 -1.45 -0.70 -11.21
CA PHE A 127 -0.03 -0.36 -11.11
C PHE A 127 0.62 0.06 -12.42
N PRO A 128 1.47 1.10 -12.35
CA PRO A 128 2.08 1.65 -13.53
C PRO A 128 3.12 0.68 -14.09
N SER A 129 3.06 0.41 -15.39
CA SER A 129 3.92 -0.54 -16.10
C SER A 129 5.42 -0.25 -16.02
N GLN A 130 5.80 0.93 -15.52
CA GLN A 130 7.17 1.37 -15.37
C GLN A 130 7.73 1.23 -13.95
N LEU A 131 6.96 0.68 -13.01
CA LEU A 131 7.38 0.49 -11.62
C LEU A 131 8.65 -0.36 -11.57
N LYS A 132 9.62 0.08 -10.78
CA LYS A 132 10.91 -0.59 -10.58
C LYS A 132 11.01 -1.25 -9.23
N ILE A 133 10.36 -0.66 -8.22
CA ILE A 133 10.42 -1.13 -6.84
C ILE A 133 9.01 -1.13 -6.27
N LEU A 134 8.62 -2.28 -5.74
CA LEU A 134 7.37 -2.48 -5.01
C LEU A 134 7.72 -3.03 -3.63
N GLN A 135 7.19 -2.39 -2.60
CA GLN A 135 7.34 -2.80 -1.22
C GLN A 135 5.96 -2.86 -0.58
N ILE A 136 5.62 -4.04 -0.08
CA ILE A 136 4.36 -4.34 0.61
C ILE A 136 4.72 -4.72 2.04
N GLU A 137 4.15 -4.02 3.02
CA GLU A 137 4.46 -4.26 4.44
C GLU A 137 3.21 -4.39 5.31
N ASN A 138 3.25 -5.33 6.26
CA ASN A 138 2.27 -5.52 7.35
C ASN A 138 0.83 -5.78 6.90
N ILE A 139 0.62 -6.41 5.74
CA ILE A 139 -0.72 -6.86 5.33
C ILE A 139 -0.90 -8.29 5.86
N GLU A 140 -1.56 -8.44 7.01
CA GLU A 140 -1.71 -9.73 7.70
C GLU A 140 -2.55 -10.72 6.90
N ASP A 141 -3.66 -10.27 6.31
CA ASP A 141 -4.55 -11.09 5.48
C ASP A 141 -4.05 -11.33 4.06
N LEU A 142 -2.80 -10.94 3.74
CA LEU A 142 -2.23 -11.14 2.42
C LEU A 142 -1.90 -12.62 2.17
N GLU A 143 -2.88 -13.49 1.90
CA GLU A 143 -2.72 -14.92 1.59
C GLU A 143 -1.97 -15.24 0.27
N PHE A 144 -2.20 -14.46 -0.78
CA PHE A 144 -1.59 -14.67 -2.10
C PHE A 144 -1.31 -13.35 -2.82
N LEU A 145 -0.47 -13.37 -3.85
CA LEU A 145 -0.35 -12.26 -4.80
C LEU A 145 -1.13 -12.62 -6.08
N PRO A 146 -2.05 -11.77 -6.55
CA PRO A 146 -2.77 -12.07 -7.79
C PRO A 146 -1.83 -12.04 -9.00
N GLU A 147 -2.05 -12.95 -9.95
CA GLU A 147 -1.24 -13.05 -11.17
C GLU A 147 -1.43 -11.80 -12.03
N GLU A 148 -2.67 -11.31 -12.11
CA GLU A 148 -3.10 -10.11 -12.84
C GLU A 148 -2.32 -8.87 -12.43
N LEU A 149 -2.12 -8.66 -11.12
CA LEU A 149 -1.29 -7.59 -10.57
C LEU A 149 0.14 -7.62 -11.16
N LEU A 150 0.76 -8.80 -11.19
CA LEU A 150 2.16 -8.95 -11.57
C LEU A 150 2.37 -9.01 -13.09
N THR A 151 1.34 -9.33 -13.89
CA THR A 151 1.42 -9.27 -15.37
C THR A 151 1.80 -7.89 -15.90
N ASN A 152 1.37 -6.82 -15.23
CA ASN A 152 1.66 -5.45 -15.64
C ASN A 152 3.02 -4.94 -15.13
N LEU A 153 3.64 -5.63 -14.19
CA LEU A 153 4.88 -5.24 -13.51
C LEU A 153 6.14 -5.84 -14.15
N THR A 154 6.15 -6.02 -15.48
CA THR A 154 7.30 -6.59 -16.20
C THR A 154 8.60 -5.77 -16.07
N SER A 155 8.49 -4.48 -15.73
CA SER A 155 9.62 -3.59 -15.45
C SER A 155 10.20 -3.71 -14.03
N LEU A 156 9.58 -4.47 -13.13
CA LEU A 156 9.94 -4.51 -11.71
C LEU A 156 11.31 -5.16 -11.50
N HIS A 157 12.20 -4.46 -10.79
CA HIS A 157 13.55 -4.92 -10.47
C HIS A 157 13.64 -5.43 -9.03
N ARG A 158 12.85 -4.85 -8.11
CA ARG A 158 12.90 -5.22 -6.69
C ARG A 158 11.50 -5.37 -6.12
N LEU A 159 11.27 -6.50 -5.47
CA LEU A 159 10.05 -6.80 -4.74
C LEU A 159 10.42 -7.10 -3.29
N TYR A 160 9.80 -6.35 -2.38
CA TYR A 160 9.91 -6.55 -0.95
C TYR A 160 8.53 -6.85 -0.38
N ILE A 161 8.41 -7.96 0.34
CA ILE A 161 7.22 -8.32 1.10
C ILE A 161 7.67 -8.51 2.54
N ARG A 162 7.14 -7.71 3.45
CA ARG A 162 7.60 -7.69 4.84
C ARG A 162 6.42 -7.79 5.81
N TYR A 163 6.55 -8.58 6.86
CA TYR A 163 5.55 -8.70 7.92
C TYR A 163 4.16 -9.10 7.39
N CYS A 164 4.11 -9.86 6.30
CA CYS A 164 2.87 -10.45 5.78
C CYS A 164 2.86 -11.91 6.22
N SER A 165 2.21 -12.19 7.35
CA SER A 165 2.28 -13.48 8.05
C SER A 165 1.56 -14.61 7.30
N ARG A 166 0.39 -14.33 6.69
CA ARG A 166 -0.45 -15.34 6.03
C ARG A 166 -0.11 -15.60 4.56
N ILE A 167 0.90 -14.95 4.01
CA ILE A 167 1.25 -15.10 2.58
C ILE A 167 1.78 -16.49 2.31
N THR A 168 1.08 -17.25 1.45
CA THR A 168 1.42 -18.64 1.15
C THR A 168 1.68 -18.86 -0.34
N LYS A 169 0.91 -18.25 -1.25
CA LYS A 169 0.96 -18.55 -2.69
C LYS A 169 1.54 -17.39 -3.51
N VAL A 170 2.83 -17.49 -3.82
CA VAL A 170 3.54 -16.45 -4.59
C VAL A 170 4.15 -16.93 -5.91
N SER A 171 4.41 -18.24 -6.05
CA SER A 171 5.17 -18.80 -7.17
C SER A 171 4.52 -18.59 -8.54
N SER A 172 3.20 -18.76 -8.65
CA SER A 172 2.44 -18.58 -9.89
C SER A 172 2.51 -17.13 -10.38
N ALA A 173 2.29 -16.18 -9.49
CA ALA A 173 2.21 -14.75 -9.82
C ALA A 173 3.58 -14.19 -10.24
N LEU A 174 4.67 -14.69 -9.68
CA LEU A 174 6.03 -14.21 -9.96
C LEU A 174 6.53 -14.57 -11.37
N ARG A 175 5.85 -15.45 -12.12
CA ARG A 175 6.26 -15.89 -13.47
C ARG A 175 6.42 -14.75 -14.49
N HIS A 176 5.69 -13.66 -14.30
CA HIS A 176 5.69 -12.51 -15.22
C HIS A 176 6.82 -11.52 -14.95
N LEU A 177 7.45 -11.60 -13.77
CA LEU A 177 8.46 -10.65 -13.31
C LEU A 177 9.86 -10.98 -13.86
N THR A 178 9.97 -11.03 -15.18
CA THR A 178 11.21 -11.43 -15.88
C THR A 178 12.40 -10.49 -15.66
N SER A 179 12.16 -9.22 -15.30
CA SER A 179 13.18 -8.22 -14.97
C SER A 179 13.58 -8.20 -13.49
N LEU A 180 12.97 -9.04 -12.64
CA LEU A 180 13.19 -9.00 -11.20
C LEU A 180 14.62 -9.41 -10.85
N GLU A 181 15.36 -8.52 -10.19
CA GLU A 181 16.74 -8.73 -9.77
C GLU A 181 16.84 -9.07 -8.29
N LYS A 182 15.92 -8.54 -7.47
CA LYS A 182 15.92 -8.73 -6.02
C LYS A 182 14.52 -9.08 -5.52
N LEU A 183 14.43 -10.18 -4.77
CA LEU A 183 13.23 -10.63 -4.10
C LEU A 183 13.52 -10.81 -2.61
N VAL A 184 12.74 -10.16 -1.76
CA VAL A 184 12.90 -10.23 -0.31
C VAL A 184 11.57 -10.54 0.36
N PHE A 185 11.57 -11.58 1.17
CA PHE A 185 10.55 -11.86 2.16
C PHE A 185 11.16 -11.68 3.56
N LEU A 186 10.54 -10.83 4.38
CA LEU A 186 10.94 -10.57 5.77
C LEU A 186 9.75 -10.85 6.69
N ALA A 187 9.92 -11.66 7.74
CA ALA A 187 8.87 -12.00 8.70
C ALA A 187 7.57 -12.45 8.01
N CYS A 188 7.70 -13.36 7.03
CA CYS A 188 6.57 -13.98 6.33
C CYS A 188 6.46 -15.44 6.79
N GLU A 189 5.69 -15.67 7.85
CA GLU A 189 5.74 -16.92 8.62
C GLU A 189 5.15 -18.12 7.86
N GLU A 190 4.03 -17.94 7.17
CA GLU A 190 3.34 -18.99 6.42
C GLU A 190 3.84 -19.14 4.97
N LEU A 191 4.92 -18.43 4.60
CA LEU A 191 5.44 -18.44 3.24
C LEU A 191 5.82 -19.84 2.77
N ASP A 192 4.95 -20.40 1.95
CA ASP A 192 5.18 -21.68 1.31
C ASP A 192 5.71 -21.52 -0.11
N LEU A 193 7.00 -21.79 -0.29
CA LEU A 193 7.61 -21.84 -1.61
C LEU A 193 7.37 -23.20 -2.32
N SER A 194 6.52 -24.06 -1.74
CA SER A 194 6.29 -25.44 -2.16
C SER A 194 5.18 -25.69 -3.18
N ASP A 195 4.50 -24.64 -3.63
CA ASP A 195 3.20 -24.75 -4.30
C ASP A 195 3.27 -25.26 -5.76
N SER A 196 3.50 -26.57 -5.93
CA SER A 196 3.17 -27.37 -7.10
C SER A 196 3.14 -28.87 -6.74
N LYS A 197 2.08 -29.57 -7.17
CA LYS A 197 1.94 -31.04 -7.04
C LYS A 197 2.90 -31.82 -7.96
N ASP A 198 3.68 -31.13 -8.79
CA ASP A 198 4.63 -31.72 -9.72
C ASP A 198 6.07 -31.33 -9.38
N HIS A 199 6.92 -32.35 -9.27
CA HIS A 199 8.34 -32.27 -8.90
C HIS A 199 9.28 -31.92 -10.08
N SER A 200 8.76 -31.54 -11.24
CA SER A 200 9.54 -31.43 -12.49
C SER A 200 9.90 -30.02 -12.92
N ASP A 201 9.28 -28.97 -12.37
CA ASP A 201 9.47 -27.59 -12.83
C ASP A 201 10.15 -26.72 -11.78
N MET A 202 11.35 -26.21 -12.08
CA MET A 202 12.06 -25.30 -11.20
C MET A 202 11.23 -24.01 -11.06
N ARG A 203 10.61 -23.80 -9.89
CA ARG A 203 9.57 -22.79 -9.60
C ARG A 203 9.96 -21.33 -9.90
N TRP A 204 11.26 -21.08 -10.01
CA TRP A 204 11.85 -19.76 -10.23
C TRP A 204 12.52 -19.60 -11.59
N GLN A 205 12.40 -20.59 -12.49
CA GLN A 205 13.03 -20.56 -13.82
C GLN A 205 12.63 -19.36 -14.68
N TYR A 206 11.47 -18.77 -14.39
CA TYR A 206 10.96 -17.58 -15.05
C TYR A 206 11.69 -16.30 -14.59
N LEU A 207 12.22 -16.29 -13.37
CA LEU A 207 12.98 -15.17 -12.79
C LEU A 207 14.44 -15.17 -13.29
N ARG A 208 14.62 -15.09 -14.60
CA ARG A 208 15.92 -15.20 -15.27
C ARG A 208 16.91 -14.10 -14.89
N SER A 209 16.40 -12.98 -14.37
CA SER A 209 17.21 -11.83 -13.96
C SER A 209 17.54 -11.81 -12.47
N LEU A 210 17.02 -12.77 -11.69
CA LEU A 210 17.14 -12.75 -10.23
C LEU A 210 18.60 -12.93 -9.81
N ARG A 211 19.08 -12.01 -8.98
CA ARG A 211 20.45 -11.98 -8.44
C ARG A 211 20.46 -12.12 -6.92
N GLU A 212 19.42 -11.63 -6.26
CA GLU A 212 19.31 -11.61 -4.81
C GLU A 212 17.96 -12.18 -4.38
N LEU A 213 17.99 -13.25 -3.59
CA LEU A 213 16.83 -13.80 -2.88
C LEU A 213 17.14 -13.79 -1.38
N GLN A 214 16.29 -13.14 -0.60
CA GLN A 214 16.39 -13.11 0.86
C GLN A 214 15.09 -13.60 1.47
N LEU A 215 15.19 -14.63 2.30
CA LEU A 215 14.12 -15.17 3.13
C LEU A 215 14.57 -14.98 4.58
N ILE A 216 13.97 -14.04 5.28
CA ILE A 216 14.32 -13.68 6.64
C ILE A 216 13.06 -13.89 7.47
N ASN A 217 13.07 -14.82 8.42
CA ASN A 217 11.97 -15.03 9.36
C ASN A 217 12.33 -14.46 10.73
#